data_AF-A0A328FGQ3-F1
#
_entry.id   AF-A0A328FGQ3-F1
#
_cell.length_a   1.000
_cell.length_b   1.000
_cell.length_c   1.000
_cell.angle_alpha   90.00
_cell.angle_beta   90.00
_cell.angle_gamma   90.00
#
_symmetry.space_group_name_H-M   'P 1'
#
loop_
_entity.id
_entity.type
_entity.pdbx_description
1 polymer ?
#
loop_
_entity_poly.entity_id
_entity_poly.type
_entity_poly.pdbx_seq_one_letter_code
_entity_poly.pdbx_strand_id
1 'polypeptide(L)'
;MERYLLVIVVGTIGGLLAQRFNVPGGAVVGSMLFSGMTVLFLPKGIVLPSSVGTGIQIILGITLGVTVDRSLLTLGVKIMPMAILSTIILLTVAVCMAFLANKLGLVDFGTALFGFSPGGMTGMAILAQSENHNGSFVAFFHLVRIFTLFLVIPLLVKVVMYLQHKGIL
;
A
#
# COMPACT_ATOMS: atom_id res chain seq x y z
N MET A 1 -10.02 -20.10 -14.90
CA MET A 1 -10.75 -20.22 -13.62
C MET A 1 -9.89 -20.84 -12.53
N GLU A 2 -9.33 -22.04 -12.74
CA GLU A 2 -8.52 -22.76 -11.74
C GLU A 2 -7.36 -21.95 -11.14
N ARG A 3 -6.65 -21.17 -11.97
CA ARG A 3 -5.55 -20.31 -11.52
C ARG A 3 -5.99 -19.20 -10.55
N TYR A 4 -7.17 -18.62 -10.75
CA TYR A 4 -7.71 -17.60 -9.85
C TYR A 4 -8.07 -18.22 -8.49
N LEU A 5 -8.71 -19.39 -8.51
CA LEU A 5 -9.03 -20.15 -7.30
C LEU A 5 -7.77 -20.50 -6.52
N LEU A 6 -6.71 -20.93 -7.21
CA LEU A 6 -5.42 -21.22 -6.57
C LEU A 6 -4.87 -20.01 -5.82
N VAL A 7 -4.81 -18.84 -6.47
CA VAL A 7 -4.28 -17.62 -5.83
C VAL A 7 -5.15 -17.16 -4.67
N ILE A 8 -6.48 -17.25 -4.79
CA ILE A 8 -7.40 -16.92 -3.70
C ILE A 8 -7.17 -17.87 -2.52
N VAL A 9 -7.16 -19.18 -2.75
CA VAL A 9 -6.99 -20.19 -1.69
C VAL A 9 -5.63 -20.03 -1.01
N VAL A 10 -4.54 -19.95 -1.78
CA VAL A 10 -3.19 -19.81 -1.23
C VAL A 10 -2.99 -18.47 -0.53
N GLY A 11 -3.56 -17.39 -1.07
CA GLY A 11 -3.59 -16.08 -0.43
C GLY A 11 -4.36 -16.10 0.90
N THR A 12 -5.53 -16.74 0.94
CA THR A 12 -6.31 -16.89 2.19
C THR A 12 -5.55 -17.71 3.22
N ILE A 13 -4.93 -18.83 2.82
CA ILE A 13 -4.09 -19.64 3.72
C ILE A 13 -2.93 -18.81 4.26
N GLY A 14 -2.22 -18.07 3.38
CA GLY A 14 -1.12 -17.20 3.78
C GLY A 14 -1.54 -16.13 4.77
N GLY A 15 -2.69 -15.49 4.54
CA GLY A 15 -3.27 -14.50 5.44
C GLY A 15 -3.63 -15.08 6.82
N LEU A 16 -4.29 -16.24 6.84
CA LEU A 16 -4.66 -16.93 8.08
C LEU A 16 -3.44 -17.40 8.87
N LEU A 17 -2.43 -17.94 8.19
CA LEU A 17 -1.17 -18.33 8.82
C LEU A 17 -0.45 -17.13 9.45
N ALA A 18 -0.28 -16.05 8.69
CA ALA A 18 0.37 -14.84 9.19
C ALA A 18 -0.39 -14.21 10.37
N GLN A 19 -1.72 -14.25 10.34
CA GLN A 19 -2.55 -13.83 11.48
C GLN A 19 -2.33 -14.71 12.71
N ARG A 20 -2.20 -16.04 12.53
CA ARG A 20 -1.91 -16.98 13.63
C ARG A 20 -0.55 -16.74 14.27
N PHE A 21 0.45 -16.33 13.48
CA PHE A 21 1.79 -15.98 13.99
C PHE A 21 1.90 -14.55 14.55
N ASN A 22 0.79 -13.82 14.70
CA ASN A 22 0.75 -12.44 15.18
C ASN A 22 1.65 -11.49 14.38
N VAL A 23 1.80 -11.74 13.07
CA VAL A 23 2.47 -10.80 12.18
C VAL A 23 1.61 -9.53 12.10
N PRO A 24 2.17 -8.32 12.29
CA PRO A 24 1.39 -7.11 12.20
C PRO A 24 0.82 -6.92 10.79
N GLY A 25 -0.49 -6.68 10.69
CA GLY A 25 -1.19 -6.70 9.39
C GLY A 25 -1.28 -8.10 8.76
N GLY A 26 -1.16 -9.18 9.55
CA GLY A 26 -0.93 -10.54 9.08
C GLY A 26 -1.88 -11.00 7.97
N ALA A 27 -3.17 -10.70 8.05
CA ALA A 27 -4.11 -11.05 6.98
C ALA A 27 -3.73 -10.42 5.62
N VAL A 28 -3.31 -9.15 5.60
CA VAL A 28 -2.92 -8.41 4.38
C VAL A 28 -1.51 -8.82 3.94
N VAL A 29 -0.54 -8.76 4.84
CA VAL A 29 0.86 -9.10 4.56
C VAL A 29 0.98 -10.55 4.08
N GLY A 30 0.35 -11.49 4.80
CA GLY A 30 0.37 -12.90 4.48
C GLY A 30 -0.34 -13.22 3.16
N SER A 31 -1.49 -12.61 2.90
CA SER A 31 -2.19 -12.81 1.63
C SER A 31 -1.42 -12.25 0.44
N MET A 32 -0.79 -11.07 0.57
CA MET A 32 0.05 -10.48 -0.46
C MET A 32 1.30 -11.33 -0.76
N LEU A 33 2.00 -11.85 0.26
CA LEU A 33 3.18 -12.70 0.06
C LEU A 33 2.82 -14.00 -0.65
N PHE A 34 1.85 -14.72 -0.13
CA PHE A 34 1.50 -16.04 -0.66
C PHE A 34 0.87 -15.94 -2.06
N SER A 35 -0.01 -14.95 -2.29
CA SER A 35 -0.54 -14.70 -3.64
C SER A 35 0.56 -14.27 -4.61
N GLY A 36 1.47 -13.39 -4.21
CA GLY A 36 2.63 -12.99 -5.01
C GLY A 36 3.53 -14.16 -5.37
N MET A 37 3.88 -14.99 -4.37
CA MET A 37 4.68 -16.21 -4.57
C MET A 37 4.03 -17.16 -5.57
N THR A 38 2.72 -17.42 -5.44
CA THR A 38 2.04 -18.29 -6.41
C THR A 38 2.16 -17.76 -7.83
N VAL A 39 1.98 -16.47 -8.05
CA VAL A 39 2.08 -15.87 -9.39
C VAL A 39 3.51 -15.97 -9.95
N LEU A 40 4.55 -15.89 -9.10
CA LEU A 40 5.95 -16.07 -9.53
C LEU A 40 6.25 -17.49 -10.04
N PHE A 41 5.60 -18.50 -9.48
CA PHE A 41 5.74 -19.90 -9.92
C PHE A 41 4.83 -20.26 -11.11
N LEU A 42 3.94 -19.37 -11.54
CA LEU A 42 3.05 -19.60 -12.67
C LEU A 42 3.65 -19.05 -13.98
N PRO A 43 3.75 -19.85 -15.05
CA PRO A 43 4.40 -19.44 -16.31
C PRO A 43 3.66 -18.35 -17.10
N LYS A 44 2.41 -18.03 -16.74
CA LYS A 44 1.70 -16.85 -17.24
C LYS A 44 1.10 -16.15 -16.03
N GLY A 45 1.45 -14.87 -15.84
CA GLY A 45 0.90 -14.04 -14.79
C GLY A 45 -0.64 -14.03 -14.80
N ILE A 46 -1.23 -13.70 -13.66
CA ILE A 46 -2.68 -13.64 -13.52
C ILE A 46 -3.10 -12.17 -13.56
N VAL A 47 -3.92 -11.82 -14.54
CA VAL A 47 -4.56 -10.51 -14.61
C VAL A 47 -5.99 -10.68 -14.12
N LEU A 48 -6.33 -10.06 -12.98
CA LEU A 48 -7.72 -10.06 -12.53
C LEU A 48 -8.59 -9.25 -13.51
N PRO A 49 -9.82 -9.72 -13.83
CA PRO A 49 -10.78 -8.90 -14.56
C PRO A 49 -11.03 -7.60 -13.80
N SER A 50 -11.06 -6.47 -14.53
CA SER A 50 -11.26 -5.14 -13.95
C SER A 50 -12.52 -5.05 -13.07
N SER A 51 -13.60 -5.73 -13.46
CA SER A 51 -14.86 -5.79 -12.69
C SER A 51 -14.68 -6.34 -11.28
N VAL A 52 -13.79 -7.32 -11.08
CA VAL A 52 -13.51 -7.91 -9.76
C VAL A 52 -12.76 -6.91 -8.88
N GLY A 53 -11.73 -6.25 -9.44
CA GLY A 53 -10.99 -5.21 -8.75
C GLY A 53 -11.88 -4.04 -8.32
N THR A 54 -12.77 -3.58 -9.20
CA THR A 54 -13.76 -2.54 -8.90
C THR A 54 -14.71 -2.99 -7.78
N GLY A 55 -15.23 -4.22 -7.84
CA GLY A 55 -16.10 -4.76 -6.78
C GLY A 55 -15.41 -4.77 -5.40
N ILE A 56 -14.15 -5.22 -5.34
CA ILE A 56 -13.36 -5.21 -4.10
C ILE A 56 -13.15 -3.78 -3.60
N GLN A 57 -12.83 -2.82 -4.48
CA GLN A 57 -12.66 -1.42 -4.09
C GLN A 57 -13.95 -0.79 -3.58
N ILE A 58 -15.11 -1.13 -4.16
CA ILE A 58 -16.42 -0.69 -3.67
C ILE A 58 -16.65 -1.22 -2.25
N ILE A 59 -16.42 -2.52 -2.01
CA ILE A 59 -16.59 -3.13 -0.68
C ILE A 59 -15.65 -2.49 0.35
N LEU A 60 -14.38 -2.27 -0.01
CA LEU A 60 -13.42 -1.59 0.85
C LEU A 60 -13.85 -0.15 1.15
N GLY A 61 -14.33 0.57 0.13
CA GLY A 61 -14.86 1.93 0.28
C GLY A 61 -16.08 1.99 1.21
N ILE A 62 -17.03 1.07 1.07
CA ILE A 62 -18.19 0.95 1.96
C ILE A 62 -17.73 0.63 3.39
N THR A 63 -16.82 -0.33 3.55
CA THR A 63 -16.31 -0.74 4.87
C THR A 63 -15.63 0.44 5.58
N LEU A 64 -14.77 1.17 4.88
CA LEU A 64 -14.13 2.38 5.41
C LEU A 64 -15.15 3.49 5.68
N GLY A 65 -16.13 3.67 4.79
CA GLY A 65 -17.17 4.69 4.93
C GLY A 65 -18.07 4.47 6.15
N VAL A 66 -18.45 3.23 6.45
CA VAL A 66 -19.28 2.88 7.62
C VAL A 66 -18.54 3.14 8.95
N THR A 67 -17.20 3.16 8.94
CA THR A 67 -16.43 3.53 10.15
C THR A 67 -16.47 5.02 10.46
N VAL A 68 -16.96 5.87 9.54
CA VAL A 68 -17.04 7.33 9.75
C VAL A 68 -18.23 7.68 10.63
N ASP A 69 -17.97 8.25 11.79
CA ASP A 69 -18.99 8.78 12.71
C ASP A 69 -18.84 10.29 12.92
N ARG A 70 -19.77 10.88 13.70
CA ARG A 70 -19.74 12.34 13.99
C ARG A 70 -18.48 12.78 14.72
N SER A 71 -17.87 11.94 15.55
CA SER A 71 -16.64 12.27 16.28
C SER A 71 -15.43 12.33 15.34
N LEU A 72 -15.37 11.44 14.36
CA LEU A 72 -14.35 11.44 13.32
C LEU A 72 -14.50 12.64 12.39
N LEU A 73 -15.73 13.09 12.12
CA LEU A 73 -15.95 14.30 11.32
C LEU A 73 -15.47 15.56 12.04
N THR A 74 -15.81 15.74 13.33
CA THR A 74 -15.37 16.91 14.09
C THR A 74 -13.85 16.91 14.32
N LEU A 75 -13.26 15.74 14.60
CA LEU A 75 -11.82 15.57 14.65
C LEU A 75 -11.19 15.86 13.28
N GLY A 76 -11.81 15.35 12.20
CA GLY A 76 -11.40 15.53 10.82
C GLY A 76 -11.24 16.99 10.44
N VAL A 77 -12.23 17.82 10.76
CA VAL A 77 -12.16 19.29 10.53
C VAL A 77 -11.01 19.92 11.32
N LYS A 78 -10.79 19.49 12.57
CA LYS A 78 -9.71 20.02 13.41
C LYS A 78 -8.31 19.64 12.89
N ILE A 79 -8.15 18.42 12.36
CA ILE A 79 -6.87 17.94 11.83
C ILE A 79 -6.65 18.28 10.35
N MET A 80 -7.69 18.76 9.65
CA MET A 80 -7.64 19.05 8.21
C MET A 80 -6.47 19.96 7.81
N PRO A 81 -6.13 21.05 8.53
CA PRO A 81 -4.99 21.88 8.18
C PRO A 81 -3.65 21.12 8.27
N MET A 82 -3.49 20.29 9.31
CA MET A 82 -2.31 19.44 9.50
C MET A 82 -2.24 18.36 8.41
N ALA A 83 -3.38 17.78 8.03
CA ALA A 83 -3.45 16.79 6.96
C ALA A 83 -3.05 17.39 5.60
N ILE A 84 -3.56 18.59 5.27
CA ILE A 84 -3.18 19.32 4.05
C ILE A 84 -1.68 19.62 4.07
N LEU A 85 -1.16 20.17 5.18
CA LEU A 85 0.26 20.47 5.31
C LEU A 85 1.13 19.21 5.14
N SER A 86 0.75 18.11 5.78
CA SER A 86 1.47 16.82 5.65
C SER A 86 1.44 16.29 4.22
N THR A 87 0.31 16.44 3.52
CA THR A 87 0.16 16.03 2.12
C THR A 87 1.05 16.87 1.21
N ILE A 88 1.09 18.19 1.40
CA ILE A 88 1.98 19.09 0.66
C ILE A 88 3.43 18.68 0.88
N ILE A 89 3.85 18.47 2.14
CA ILE A 89 5.21 18.03 2.46
C ILE A 89 5.55 16.71 1.76
N LEU A 90 4.66 15.71 1.85
CA LEU A 90 4.86 14.41 1.20
C LEU A 90 4.96 14.54 -0.32
N LEU A 91 4.13 15.38 -0.94
CA LEU A 91 4.17 15.64 -2.37
C LEU A 91 5.46 16.36 -2.78
N THR A 92 5.91 17.36 -2.02
CA THR A 92 7.18 18.04 -2.27
C THR A 92 8.34 17.05 -2.19
N VAL A 93 8.38 16.22 -1.15
CA VAL A 93 9.40 15.16 -1.01
C VAL A 93 9.33 14.17 -2.16
N ALA A 94 8.14 13.74 -2.58
CA ALA A 94 7.95 12.83 -3.69
C ALA A 94 8.49 13.42 -5.02
N VAL A 95 8.21 14.69 -5.31
CA VAL A 95 8.73 15.39 -6.50
C VAL A 95 10.25 15.52 -6.43
N CYS A 96 10.81 15.91 -5.28
CA CYS A 96 12.26 16.00 -5.10
C CYS A 96 12.95 14.65 -5.30
N MET A 97 12.39 13.58 -4.73
CA MET A 97 12.91 12.23 -4.90
C MET A 97 12.76 11.73 -6.34
N ALA A 98 11.66 12.05 -7.01
CA ALA A 98 11.45 11.66 -8.40
C ALA A 98 12.46 12.35 -9.33
N PHE A 99 12.74 13.63 -9.10
CA PHE A 99 13.79 14.36 -9.81
C PHE A 99 15.17 13.74 -9.57
N LEU A 100 15.49 13.40 -8.31
CA LEU A 100 16.76 12.76 -7.97
C LEU A 100 16.90 11.38 -8.62
N ALA A 101 15.87 10.55 -8.55
CA ALA A 101 15.85 9.22 -9.16
C ALA A 101 16.03 9.29 -10.69
N ASN A 102 15.42 10.28 -11.33
CA ASN A 102 15.58 10.53 -12.75
C ASN A 102 17.01 10.98 -13.10
N LYS A 103 17.56 11.92 -12.32
CA LYS A 103 18.93 12.42 -12.52
C LYS A 103 20.00 11.34 -12.31
N LEU A 104 19.75 10.40 -11.40
CA LEU A 104 20.61 9.23 -11.16
C LEU A 104 20.45 8.14 -12.23
N GLY A 105 19.53 8.30 -13.18
CA GLY A 105 19.27 7.32 -14.23
C GLY A 105 18.62 6.02 -13.73
N LEU A 106 18.00 6.03 -12.55
CA LEU A 106 17.38 4.84 -11.97
C LEU A 106 16.06 4.50 -12.69
N VAL A 107 15.21 5.52 -12.88
CA VAL A 107 13.85 5.40 -13.44
C VAL A 107 13.47 6.74 -14.11
N ASP A 108 12.59 6.73 -15.11
CA ASP A 108 12.05 7.97 -15.69
C ASP A 108 11.23 8.77 -14.66
N PHE A 109 11.15 10.09 -14.87
CA PHE A 109 10.52 11.01 -13.93
C PHE A 109 9.05 10.66 -13.64
N GLY A 110 8.26 10.27 -14.66
CA GLY A 110 6.84 9.98 -14.48
C GLY A 110 6.60 8.72 -13.67
N THR A 111 7.31 7.62 -13.99
CA THR A 111 7.25 6.39 -13.19
C THR A 111 7.70 6.65 -11.74
N ALA A 112 8.77 7.43 -11.54
CA ALA A 112 9.24 7.78 -10.20
C ALA A 112 8.23 8.67 -9.45
N LEU A 113 7.63 9.64 -10.12
CA LEU A 113 6.64 10.55 -9.55
C LEU A 113 5.39 9.79 -9.08
N PHE A 114 4.79 8.95 -9.93
CA PHE A 114 3.63 8.15 -9.56
C PHE A 114 3.96 7.07 -8.50
N GLY A 115 5.19 6.55 -8.53
CA GLY A 115 5.70 5.61 -7.53
C GLY A 115 5.85 6.23 -6.15
N PHE A 116 6.49 7.39 -6.06
CA PHE A 116 6.78 8.06 -4.77
C PHE A 116 5.59 8.86 -4.23
N SER A 117 4.67 9.28 -5.10
CA SER A 117 3.49 10.04 -4.70
C SER A 117 2.61 9.24 -3.72
N PRO A 118 2.12 9.88 -2.64
CA PRO A 118 1.11 9.27 -1.79
C PRO A 118 -0.20 9.08 -2.58
N GLY A 119 -0.83 7.91 -2.46
CA GLY A 119 -2.07 7.62 -3.15
C GLY A 119 -2.48 6.15 -3.03
N GLY A 120 -3.57 5.79 -3.71
CA GLY A 120 -3.99 4.40 -3.83
C GLY A 120 -3.15 3.66 -4.88
N MET A 121 -2.59 2.51 -4.52
CA MET A 121 -1.74 1.66 -5.39
C MET A 121 -2.35 1.47 -6.79
N THR A 122 -3.60 1.00 -6.83
CA THR A 122 -4.28 0.69 -8.11
C THR A 122 -4.45 1.93 -8.98
N GLY A 123 -4.86 3.06 -8.39
CA GLY A 123 -5.06 4.31 -9.13
C GLY A 123 -3.74 4.84 -9.70
N MET A 124 -2.67 4.86 -8.91
CA MET A 124 -1.37 5.39 -9.34
C MET A 124 -0.73 4.53 -10.43
N ALA A 125 -0.88 3.19 -10.35
CA ALA A 125 -0.37 2.29 -11.38
C ALA A 125 -1.12 2.47 -12.72
N ILE A 126 -2.44 2.67 -12.67
CA ILE A 126 -3.26 2.94 -13.88
C ILE A 126 -2.90 4.30 -14.47
N LEU A 127 -2.76 5.35 -13.65
CA LEU A 127 -2.38 6.69 -14.11
C LEU A 127 -1.00 6.70 -14.75
N ALA A 128 -0.02 6.00 -14.17
CA ALA A 128 1.28 5.85 -14.80
C ALA A 128 1.17 5.18 -16.17
N GLN A 129 0.37 4.11 -16.26
CA GLN A 129 0.19 3.39 -17.51
C GLN A 129 -0.52 4.24 -18.59
N SER A 130 -1.49 5.08 -18.21
CA SER A 130 -2.19 5.98 -19.15
C SER A 130 -1.28 7.09 -19.68
N GLU A 131 -0.31 7.52 -18.88
CA GLU A 131 0.71 8.49 -19.26
C GLU A 131 1.95 7.83 -19.93
N ASN A 132 1.85 6.57 -20.36
CA ASN A 132 2.92 5.79 -20.99
C ASN A 132 4.17 5.55 -20.12
N HIS A 133 3.99 5.57 -18.80
CA HIS A 133 5.00 5.21 -17.80
C HIS A 133 4.83 3.77 -17.31
N ASN A 134 5.79 3.26 -16.54
CA ASN A 134 5.79 1.86 -16.09
C ASN A 134 4.88 1.64 -14.87
N GLY A 135 3.60 1.33 -15.13
CA GLY A 135 2.62 1.04 -14.07
C GLY A 135 2.96 -0.16 -13.19
N SER A 136 3.71 -1.14 -13.70
CA SER A 136 4.13 -2.31 -12.93
C SER A 136 5.16 -1.94 -11.85
N PHE A 137 6.11 -1.07 -12.20
CA PHE A 137 7.09 -0.53 -11.25
C PHE A 137 6.40 0.29 -10.16
N VAL A 138 5.43 1.13 -10.53
CA VAL A 138 4.63 1.91 -9.58
C VAL A 138 3.88 0.99 -8.61
N ALA A 139 3.17 -0.02 -9.12
CA ALA A 139 2.46 -0.99 -8.28
C ALA A 139 3.41 -1.70 -7.30
N PHE A 140 4.59 -2.10 -7.77
CA PHE A 140 5.61 -2.74 -6.93
C PHE A 140 6.10 -1.80 -5.82
N PHE A 141 6.35 -0.52 -6.12
CA PHE A 141 6.80 0.44 -5.12
C PHE A 141 5.75 0.66 -4.02
N HIS A 142 4.48 0.82 -4.42
CA HIS A 142 3.36 0.92 -3.47
C HIS A 142 3.17 -0.39 -2.68
N LEU A 143 3.47 -1.55 -3.28
CA LEU A 143 3.42 -2.84 -2.59
C LEU A 143 4.48 -2.89 -1.48
N VAL A 144 5.74 -2.58 -1.80
CA VAL A 144 6.84 -2.52 -0.83
C VAL A 144 6.52 -1.53 0.29
N ARG A 145 5.92 -0.38 -0.05
CA ARG A 145 5.45 0.59 0.93
C ARG A 145 4.43 -0.02 1.89
N ILE A 146 3.40 -0.70 1.40
CA ILE A 146 2.39 -1.33 2.27
C ILE A 146 3.03 -2.38 3.19
N PHE A 147 3.92 -3.23 2.64
CA PHE A 147 4.69 -4.19 3.45
C PHE A 147 5.49 -3.51 4.56
N THR A 148 6.21 -2.46 4.20
CA THR A 148 7.02 -1.68 5.14
C THR A 148 6.14 -1.04 6.22
N LEU A 149 5.01 -0.45 5.85
CA LEU A 149 4.11 0.18 6.81
C LEU A 149 3.56 -0.84 7.81
N PHE A 150 3.11 -2.01 7.34
CA PHE A 150 2.58 -3.02 8.24
C PHE A 150 3.65 -3.62 9.15
N LEU A 151 4.86 -3.88 8.66
CA LEU A 151 5.91 -4.54 9.46
C LEU A 151 6.69 -3.56 10.36
N VAL A 152 7.05 -2.39 9.82
CA VAL A 152 7.97 -1.45 10.47
C VAL A 152 7.25 -0.54 11.46
N ILE A 153 6.05 -0.02 11.15
CA ILE A 153 5.35 0.90 12.07
C ILE A 153 5.12 0.26 13.45
N PRO A 154 4.58 -0.98 13.56
CA PRO A 154 4.31 -1.57 14.87
C PRO A 154 5.60 -1.84 15.66
N LEU A 155 6.70 -2.14 14.97
CA LEU A 155 8.01 -2.28 15.58
C LEU A 155 8.52 -0.92 16.12
N LEU A 156 8.42 0.13 15.32
CA LEU A 156 8.79 1.49 15.73
C LEU A 156 7.97 1.95 16.93
N VAL A 157 6.66 1.71 16.94
CA VAL A 157 5.79 2.05 18.08
C VAL A 157 6.24 1.33 19.34
N LYS A 158 6.54 0.02 19.27
CA LYS A 158 7.06 -0.74 20.41
C LYS A 158 8.38 -0.17 20.93
N VAL A 159 9.29 0.20 20.03
CA VAL A 159 10.59 0.79 20.40
C VAL A 159 10.41 2.14 21.07
N VAL A 160 9.58 3.02 20.50
CA VAL A 160 9.30 4.35 21.08
C VAL A 160 8.68 4.21 22.47
N MET A 161 7.67 3.35 22.62
CA MET A 161 7.05 3.10 23.92
C MET A 161 8.03 2.51 24.94
N TYR A 162 8.93 1.62 24.50
CA TYR A 162 9.99 1.06 25.36
C TYR A 162 10.96 2.15 25.84
N LEU A 163 11.35 3.08 24.96
CA LEU A 163 12.24 4.19 25.30
C LEU A 163 11.58 5.20 26.25
N GLN A 164 10.29 5.50 26.07
CA GLN A 164 9.53 6.33 27.01
C GLN A 164 9.44 5.70 28.40
N HIS A 165 9.18 4.39 28.49
CA HIS A 165 9.16 3.70 29.78
C HIS A 165 10.54 3.70 30.48
N LYS A 166 11.64 3.78 29.72
CA LYS A 166 13.00 3.90 30.27
C LYS A 166 13.41 5.35 30.61
N GLY A 167 12.55 6.34 30.37
CA GLY A 167 12.83 7.76 30.64
C GLY A 167 13.92 8.37 29.75
N ILE A 168 14.17 7.78 28.58
CA ILE A 168 15.17 8.28 27.62
C ILE A 168 14.56 9.36 26.69
N LEU A 169 13.23 9.36 26.56
CA LEU A 169 12.37 10.31 25.85
C LEU A 169 11.28 10.78 26.80
#